data_AF-A0AA38GB80-F1
#
_entry.id   AF-A0AA38GB80-F1
#
_cell.length_a   1.000
_cell.length_b   1.000
_cell.length_c   1.000
_cell.angle_alpha   90.00
_cell.angle_beta   90.00
_cell.angle_gamma   90.00
#
_symmetry.space_group_name_H-M   'P 1'
#
loop_
_entity.id
_entity.type
_entity.pdbx_description
1 polymer ?
#
loop_
_entity_poly.entity_id
_entity_poly.type
_entity_poly.pdbx_seq_one_letter_code
_entity_poly.pdbx_strand_id
1 'polypeptide(L)'
;MIIDHYHILGQGKAGSPTDYVAVAISAFTIFILICGTVFVRMVHKVPKIKTNQVQFFVLQTIASIIFLLSLMMSINLFKSGHRLFWQSCYLWAVWLEGPCGFGLLMSSRIAQAYRLYYLFVKRRLPPIKSYQLIPLILAPWLLLAAYVQAKRPFNLHCHLGKLWIIPVALLHVFYLSVLVGITWMIRNIEFKFDEFKDLVKGVTITLIFLGVWIAIYIANEVHHEETAWLMVASRFMLMLTANIMVLSFFLMSMSRPLFSQLSMRKRESDKFETMGQVLGVPDSGLLFPTGMPLHLDEPIEKLLHQKKFRRSFMAFADSLMAGESVHFYDELHELNKIPIDDTTRRIYLAGHIIEQYISVDSPMEINISHQMRQEILNTTDLAHPDLFKNAVNEMLQMMRMNLEKDYWSSPFYLQFKEEAKADVEASEHLEDITSWDISPKVSSVHAADDPFHQDSLGKISERPCQYSMQCNKDYAEETSSQNFQSKLCLDQDAI
;
A
#
# COMPACT_ATOMS: atom_id res chain seq x y z
N MET A 1 -28.55 -56.56 -8.20
CA MET A 1 -29.89 -56.06 -8.58
C MET A 1 -30.16 -54.75 -7.85
N ILE A 2 -29.38 -53.70 -8.16
CA ILE A 2 -29.66 -52.29 -7.86
C ILE A 2 -28.97 -51.54 -9.01
N ILE A 3 -29.57 -51.67 -10.18
CA ILE A 3 -29.29 -50.92 -11.39
C ILE A 3 -30.48 -49.96 -11.50
N ASP A 4 -30.23 -48.69 -11.86
CA ASP A 4 -31.20 -47.60 -12.12
C ASP A 4 -31.51 -46.56 -11.03
N HIS A 5 -30.52 -45.91 -10.39
CA HIS A 5 -30.84 -44.76 -9.51
C HIS A 5 -29.91 -43.54 -9.50
N TYR A 6 -29.14 -43.26 -10.57
CA TYR A 6 -28.39 -42.00 -10.68
C TYR A 6 -28.56 -41.33 -12.04
N HIS A 7 -29.83 -41.10 -12.35
CA HIS A 7 -30.26 -40.15 -13.36
C HIS A 7 -30.33 -38.76 -12.70
N ILE A 8 -29.83 -37.73 -13.40
CA ILE A 8 -30.22 -36.31 -13.26
C ILE A 8 -29.35 -35.43 -12.33
N LEU A 9 -28.27 -34.88 -12.88
CA LEU A 9 -27.83 -33.48 -12.61
C LEU A 9 -27.68 -32.67 -13.92
N GLY A 10 -28.40 -33.10 -14.96
CA GLY A 10 -28.34 -32.52 -16.32
C GLY A 10 -29.68 -32.49 -17.06
N GLN A 11 -30.84 -32.57 -16.36
CA GLN A 11 -32.15 -32.39 -17.00
C GLN A 11 -32.71 -30.96 -16.92
N GLY A 12 -31.89 -29.96 -16.61
CA GLY A 12 -32.20 -28.61 -17.07
C GLY A 12 -31.97 -28.56 -18.57
N LYS A 13 -33.02 -28.42 -19.39
CA LYS A 13 -32.84 -27.98 -20.78
C LYS A 13 -31.96 -26.72 -20.72
N ALA A 14 -30.71 -26.79 -21.17
CA ALA A 14 -29.87 -25.61 -21.30
C ALA A 14 -30.64 -24.55 -22.09
N GLY A 15 -30.68 -23.32 -21.58
CA GLY A 15 -31.48 -22.24 -22.15
C GLY A 15 -32.73 -21.88 -21.34
N SER A 16 -32.67 -21.94 -20.00
CA SER A 16 -33.68 -21.24 -19.20
C SER A 16 -33.47 -19.72 -19.29
N PRO A 17 -34.52 -18.88 -19.17
CA PRO A 17 -34.37 -17.43 -19.20
C PRO A 17 -33.36 -16.91 -18.18
N THR A 18 -33.28 -17.54 -17.00
CA THR A 18 -32.33 -17.21 -15.94
C THR A 18 -30.88 -17.51 -16.32
N ASP A 19 -30.61 -18.57 -17.09
CA ASP A 19 -29.26 -18.88 -17.57
C ASP A 19 -28.76 -17.80 -18.54
N TYR A 20 -29.63 -17.32 -19.44
CA TYR A 20 -29.27 -16.22 -20.36
C TYR A 20 -28.99 -14.92 -19.62
N VAL A 21 -29.76 -14.61 -18.58
CA VAL A 21 -29.51 -13.44 -17.72
C VAL A 21 -28.17 -13.58 -16.99
N ALA A 22 -27.87 -14.75 -16.41
CA ALA A 22 -26.60 -15.00 -15.75
C ALA A 22 -25.41 -14.86 -16.71
N VAL A 23 -25.53 -15.39 -17.93
CA VAL A 23 -24.52 -15.24 -18.99
C VAL A 23 -24.33 -13.78 -19.38
N ALA A 24 -25.41 -13.01 -19.52
CA ALA A 24 -25.33 -11.58 -19.85
C ALA A 24 -24.63 -10.78 -18.74
N ILE A 25 -24.94 -11.06 -17.47
CA ILE A 25 -24.27 -10.46 -16.31
C ILE A 25 -22.76 -10.81 -16.31
N SER A 26 -22.42 -12.07 -16.57
CA SER A 26 -21.01 -12.50 -16.65
C SER A 26 -20.27 -11.85 -17.82
N ALA A 27 -20.89 -11.74 -18.99
CA ALA A 27 -20.30 -11.06 -20.14
C ALA A 27 -20.06 -9.57 -19.86
N PHE A 28 -21.03 -8.90 -19.24
CA PHE A 28 -20.90 -7.50 -18.82
C PHE A 28 -19.80 -7.32 -17.76
N THR A 29 -19.71 -8.25 -16.80
CA THR A 29 -18.65 -8.24 -15.79
C THR A 29 -17.27 -8.40 -16.43
N ILE A 30 -17.10 -9.37 -17.33
CA ILE A 30 -15.85 -9.57 -18.08
C ILE A 30 -15.49 -8.31 -18.88
N PHE A 31 -16.47 -7.66 -19.51
CA PHE A 31 -16.27 -6.39 -20.21
C PHE A 31 -15.73 -5.30 -19.27
N ILE A 32 -16.32 -5.13 -18.08
CA ILE A 32 -15.81 -4.18 -17.07
C ILE A 32 -14.37 -4.51 -16.66
N LEU A 33 -14.05 -5.79 -16.41
CA LEU A 33 -12.70 -6.23 -16.04
C LEU A 33 -11.67 -5.87 -17.11
N ILE A 34 -12.00 -6.10 -18.38
CA ILE A 34 -11.12 -5.79 -19.52
C ILE A 34 -10.96 -4.28 -19.65
N CYS A 35 -12.06 -3.52 -19.68
CA CYS A 35 -12.04 -2.07 -19.81
C CYS A 35 -11.23 -1.41 -18.69
N GLY A 36 -11.44 -1.79 -17.43
CA GLY A 36 -10.67 -1.22 -16.34
C GLY A 36 -9.20 -1.66 -16.34
N THR A 37 -8.87 -2.87 -16.80
CA THR A 37 -7.47 -3.30 -16.96
C THR A 37 -6.75 -2.52 -18.06
N VAL A 38 -7.41 -2.31 -19.20
CA VAL A 38 -6.91 -1.46 -20.29
C VAL A 38 -6.73 -0.03 -19.80
N PHE A 39 -7.72 0.51 -19.07
CA PHE A 39 -7.64 1.84 -18.48
C PHE A 39 -6.42 1.98 -17.58
N VAL A 40 -6.22 1.07 -16.63
CA VAL A 40 -5.06 1.07 -15.72
C VAL A 40 -3.75 0.99 -16.50
N ARG A 41 -3.65 0.16 -17.55
CA ARG A 41 -2.45 0.09 -18.40
C ARG A 41 -2.20 1.33 -19.23
N MET A 42 -3.24 1.97 -19.76
CA MET A 42 -3.11 3.22 -20.51
C MET A 42 -2.64 4.35 -19.61
N VAL A 43 -3.16 4.43 -18.39
CA VAL A 43 -2.73 5.40 -17.37
C VAL A 43 -1.31 5.09 -16.86
N HIS A 44 -0.92 3.82 -16.80
CA HIS A 44 0.43 3.40 -16.37
C HIS A 44 1.56 3.85 -17.29
N LYS A 45 1.28 4.38 -18.49
CA LYS A 45 2.30 5.07 -19.30
C LYS A 45 2.85 6.35 -18.63
N VAL A 46 2.26 6.79 -17.50
CA VAL A 46 2.80 7.84 -16.63
C VAL A 46 3.66 7.18 -15.52
N PRO A 47 4.98 7.38 -15.51
CA PRO A 47 5.94 6.51 -14.82
C PRO A 47 6.06 6.84 -13.33
N LYS A 48 5.11 6.43 -12.49
CA LYS A 48 5.24 6.57 -11.02
C LYS A 48 4.67 5.42 -10.17
N ILE A 49 4.12 4.36 -10.77
CA ILE A 49 3.52 3.25 -10.02
C ILE A 49 4.46 2.03 -10.08
N LYS A 50 4.73 1.40 -8.92
CA LYS A 50 5.64 0.25 -8.80
C LYS A 50 5.27 -0.88 -9.77
N THR A 51 6.19 -1.23 -10.67
CA THR A 51 6.06 -2.28 -11.71
C THR A 51 5.51 -3.60 -11.15
N ASN A 52 5.92 -3.96 -9.94
CA ASN A 52 5.52 -5.20 -9.27
C ASN A 52 4.04 -5.21 -8.86
N GLN A 53 3.42 -4.08 -8.52
CA GLN A 53 2.00 -4.03 -8.12
C GLN A 53 1.06 -4.18 -9.32
N VAL A 54 1.43 -3.62 -10.48
CA VAL A 54 0.66 -3.74 -11.73
C VAL A 54 0.63 -5.19 -12.22
N GLN A 55 1.73 -5.93 -12.07
CA GLN A 55 1.79 -7.34 -12.43
C GLN A 55 0.80 -8.20 -11.64
N PHE A 56 0.67 -7.98 -10.31
CA PHE A 56 -0.31 -8.68 -9.50
C PHE A 56 -1.76 -8.35 -9.90
N PHE A 57 -2.05 -7.08 -10.17
CA PHE A 57 -3.37 -6.65 -10.63
C PHE A 57 -3.75 -7.34 -11.94
N VAL A 58 -2.86 -7.33 -12.94
CA VAL A 58 -3.07 -7.99 -14.23
C VAL A 58 -3.29 -9.50 -14.03
N LEU A 59 -2.46 -10.15 -13.22
CA LEU A 59 -2.57 -11.58 -12.95
C LEU A 59 -3.91 -11.93 -12.30
N GLN A 60 -4.37 -11.12 -11.35
CA GLN A 60 -5.64 -11.29 -10.66
C GLN A 60 -6.83 -11.08 -11.61
N THR A 61 -6.78 -10.11 -12.52
CA THR A 61 -7.82 -9.92 -13.54
C THR A 61 -7.88 -11.11 -14.49
N ILE A 62 -6.74 -11.62 -14.96
CA ILE A 62 -6.69 -12.80 -15.82
C ILE A 62 -7.30 -14.01 -15.11
N ALA A 63 -6.91 -14.27 -13.86
CA ALA A 63 -7.46 -15.36 -13.05
C ALA A 63 -8.99 -15.22 -12.88
N SER A 64 -9.47 -13.99 -12.68
CA SER A 64 -10.89 -13.70 -12.51
C SER A 64 -11.72 -13.97 -13.78
N ILE A 65 -11.19 -13.57 -14.94
CA ILE A 65 -11.84 -13.85 -16.25
C ILE A 65 -11.88 -15.36 -16.50
N ILE A 66 -10.76 -16.06 -16.24
CA ILE A 66 -10.68 -17.52 -16.39
C ILE A 66 -11.68 -18.21 -15.47
N PHE A 67 -11.78 -17.76 -14.21
CA PHE A 67 -12.72 -18.33 -13.24
C PHE A 67 -14.19 -18.18 -13.69
N LEU A 68 -14.61 -16.99 -14.13
CA LEU A 68 -15.97 -16.77 -14.63
C LEU A 68 -16.28 -17.60 -15.88
N LEU A 69 -15.37 -17.61 -16.86
CA LEU A 69 -15.52 -18.43 -18.07
C LEU A 69 -15.60 -19.91 -17.72
N SER A 70 -14.79 -20.35 -16.77
CA SER A 70 -14.77 -21.73 -16.33
C SER A 70 -16.07 -22.15 -15.67
N LEU A 71 -16.60 -21.31 -14.78
CA LEU A 71 -17.87 -21.57 -14.11
C LEU A 71 -19.05 -21.59 -15.10
N MET A 72 -19.02 -20.71 -16.12
CA MET A 72 -20.05 -20.68 -17.17
C MET A 72 -20.09 -21.99 -17.96
N MET A 73 -18.91 -22.55 -18.23
CA MET A 73 -18.76 -23.80 -18.98
C MET A 73 -19.02 -25.03 -18.10
N SER A 74 -18.54 -25.08 -16.86
CA SER A 74 -18.69 -26.24 -15.97
C SER A 74 -20.14 -26.47 -15.52
N ILE A 75 -20.94 -25.40 -15.37
CA ILE A 75 -22.37 -25.47 -15.02
C ILE A 75 -23.25 -25.82 -16.25
N ASN A 76 -22.68 -25.91 -17.45
CA ASN A 76 -23.40 -26.13 -18.72
C ASN A 76 -24.46 -25.06 -19.01
N LEU A 77 -24.16 -23.77 -18.77
CA LEU A 77 -25.07 -22.67 -19.15
C LEU A 77 -25.18 -22.50 -20.67
N PHE A 78 -24.18 -22.99 -21.43
CA PHE A 78 -24.14 -22.92 -22.88
C PHE A 78 -24.34 -24.29 -23.53
N LYS A 79 -25.31 -24.39 -24.45
CA LYS A 79 -25.46 -25.56 -25.33
C LYS A 79 -24.65 -25.33 -26.62
N SER A 80 -23.33 -25.50 -26.53
CA SER A 80 -22.45 -25.26 -27.69
C SER A 80 -22.45 -26.44 -28.66
N GLY A 81 -22.71 -26.17 -29.94
CA GLY A 81 -22.64 -27.16 -31.01
C GLY A 81 -21.20 -27.60 -31.32
N HIS A 82 -20.93 -28.90 -31.19
CA HIS A 82 -19.94 -29.68 -31.93
C HIS A 82 -18.46 -29.22 -32.03
N ARG A 83 -17.87 -28.54 -31.02
CA ARG A 83 -16.39 -28.45 -30.92
C ARG A 83 -15.86 -29.21 -29.70
N LEU A 84 -15.02 -30.22 -29.94
CA LEU A 84 -14.44 -31.11 -28.90
C LEU A 84 -13.80 -30.34 -27.73
N PHE A 85 -13.13 -29.21 -28.00
CA PHE A 85 -12.47 -28.40 -26.96
C PHE A 85 -13.45 -27.79 -25.95
N TRP A 86 -14.65 -27.41 -26.40
CA TRP A 86 -15.70 -26.80 -25.57
C TRP A 86 -16.50 -27.82 -24.75
N GLN A 87 -16.24 -29.11 -24.95
CA GLN A 87 -16.91 -30.22 -24.25
C GLN A 87 -16.00 -30.90 -23.22
N SER A 88 -14.73 -30.49 -23.10
CA SER A 88 -13.80 -31.10 -22.15
C SER A 88 -14.08 -30.61 -20.73
N CYS A 89 -14.81 -31.41 -19.97
CA CYS A 89 -15.15 -31.06 -18.59
C CYS A 89 -13.94 -31.08 -17.64
N TYR A 90 -12.93 -31.87 -17.95
CA TYR A 90 -11.66 -31.81 -17.22
C TYR A 90 -10.95 -30.47 -17.41
N LEU A 91 -10.96 -29.93 -18.64
CA LEU A 91 -10.32 -28.64 -18.89
C LEU A 91 -10.99 -27.53 -18.10
N TRP A 92 -12.32 -27.43 -18.17
CA TRP A 92 -13.06 -26.37 -17.51
C TRP A 92 -13.17 -26.62 -16.00
N ALA A 93 -13.80 -27.72 -15.57
CA ALA A 93 -14.07 -27.94 -14.14
C ALA A 93 -12.83 -28.26 -13.29
N VAL A 94 -11.74 -28.80 -13.86
CA VAL A 94 -10.53 -29.16 -13.08
C VAL A 94 -9.41 -28.15 -13.27
N TRP A 95 -9.02 -27.85 -14.50
CA TRP A 95 -7.83 -27.03 -14.79
C TRP A 95 -8.11 -25.52 -14.77
N LEU A 96 -9.20 -25.08 -15.39
CA LEU A 96 -9.51 -23.66 -15.48
C LEU A 96 -10.22 -23.15 -14.21
N GLU A 97 -11.13 -23.92 -13.63
CA GLU A 97 -11.84 -23.53 -12.40
C GLU A 97 -10.90 -23.55 -11.19
N GLY A 98 -10.13 -24.63 -11.05
CA GLY A 98 -9.20 -24.86 -9.94
C GLY A 98 -7.93 -24.01 -10.05
N PRO A 99 -6.81 -24.53 -10.61
CA PRO A 99 -5.52 -23.85 -10.57
C PRO A 99 -5.53 -22.50 -11.28
N CYS A 100 -6.06 -22.39 -12.50
CA CYS A 100 -5.95 -21.14 -13.27
C CYS A 100 -6.94 -20.05 -12.82
N GLY A 101 -8.07 -20.45 -12.23
CA GLY A 101 -9.11 -19.55 -11.74
C GLY A 101 -8.93 -19.27 -10.24
N PHE A 102 -9.61 -20.06 -9.41
CA PHE A 102 -9.64 -19.87 -7.96
C PHE A 102 -8.24 -19.95 -7.32
N GLY A 103 -7.45 -20.95 -7.69
CA GLY A 103 -6.11 -21.20 -7.18
C GLY A 103 -5.18 -20.02 -7.42
N LEU A 104 -5.11 -19.51 -8.65
CA LEU A 104 -4.28 -18.36 -9.00
C LEU A 104 -4.75 -17.07 -8.30
N LEU A 105 -6.07 -16.86 -8.25
CA LEU A 105 -6.70 -15.73 -7.58
C LEU A 105 -6.40 -15.72 -6.07
N MET A 106 -6.54 -16.86 -5.38
CA MET A 106 -6.20 -16.99 -3.96
C MET A 106 -4.70 -16.93 -3.71
N SER A 107 -3.89 -17.56 -4.56
CA SER A 107 -2.42 -17.53 -4.45
C SER A 107 -1.89 -16.10 -4.54
N SER A 108 -2.48 -15.27 -5.42
CA SER A 108 -2.12 -13.85 -5.52
C SER A 108 -2.41 -13.08 -4.23
N ARG A 109 -3.54 -13.36 -3.55
CA ARG A 109 -3.89 -12.73 -2.27
C ARG A 109 -3.04 -13.23 -1.13
N ILE A 110 -2.72 -14.52 -1.08
CA ILE A 110 -1.81 -15.08 -0.09
C ILE A 110 -0.41 -14.47 -0.27
N ALA A 111 0.07 -14.30 -1.49
CA ALA A 111 1.35 -13.64 -1.76
C ALA A 111 1.35 -12.16 -1.31
N GLN A 112 0.25 -11.43 -1.53
CA GLN A 112 0.08 -10.08 -1.01
C GLN A 112 0.09 -10.04 0.52
N ALA A 113 -0.65 -10.95 1.17
CA ALA A 113 -0.70 -11.07 2.63
C ALA A 113 0.67 -11.45 3.22
N TYR A 114 1.39 -12.37 2.58
CA TYR A 114 2.75 -12.77 2.96
C TYR A 114 3.72 -11.58 2.89
N ARG A 115 3.66 -10.77 1.83
CA ARG A 115 4.47 -9.56 1.72
C ARG A 115 4.19 -8.59 2.87
N LEU A 116 2.91 -8.34 3.17
CA LEU A 116 2.53 -7.44 4.27
C LEU A 116 2.94 -8.01 5.63
N TYR A 117 2.85 -9.32 5.84
CA TYR A 117 3.34 -9.99 7.04
C TYR A 117 4.84 -9.76 7.25
N TYR A 118 5.65 -9.97 6.21
CA TYR A 118 7.09 -9.78 6.31
C TYR A 118 7.46 -8.32 6.57
N LEU A 119 6.79 -7.39 5.89
CA LEU A 119 7.03 -5.96 6.06
C LEU A 119 6.64 -5.47 7.45
N PHE A 120 5.45 -5.80 7.96
CA PHE A 120 5.00 -5.20 9.21
C PHE A 120 5.34 -6.01 10.46
N VAL A 121 5.23 -7.34 10.39
CA VAL A 121 5.46 -8.21 11.56
C VAL A 121 6.94 -8.53 11.70
N LYS A 122 7.58 -8.88 10.58
CA LYS A 122 9.01 -9.23 10.58
C LYS A 122 9.93 -8.05 10.27
N ARG A 123 9.38 -6.87 9.95
CA ARG A 123 10.12 -5.64 9.62
C ARG A 123 11.24 -5.88 8.60
N ARG A 124 11.03 -6.78 7.65
CA ARG A 124 12.07 -7.19 6.69
C ARG A 124 11.48 -7.38 5.30
N LEU A 125 12.34 -7.34 4.30
CA LEU A 125 11.93 -7.67 2.94
C LEU A 125 11.56 -9.16 2.84
N PRO A 126 10.56 -9.53 2.03
CA PRO A 126 10.23 -10.93 1.80
C PRO A 126 11.45 -11.63 1.17
N PRO A 127 11.92 -12.75 1.73
CA PRO A 127 13.11 -13.45 1.24
C PRO A 127 12.88 -14.09 -0.13
N ILE A 128 11.61 -14.42 -0.44
CA ILE A 128 11.21 -15.03 -1.70
C ILE A 128 10.52 -13.96 -2.55
N LYS A 129 11.01 -13.78 -3.79
CA LYS A 129 10.39 -12.86 -4.73
C LYS A 129 9.00 -13.36 -5.12
N SER A 130 8.07 -12.43 -5.34
CA SER A 130 6.66 -12.70 -5.67
C SER A 130 6.44 -13.72 -6.80
N TYR A 131 7.25 -13.66 -7.87
CA TYR A 131 7.13 -14.56 -9.02
C TYR A 131 7.56 -16.00 -8.71
N GLN A 132 8.37 -16.22 -7.68
CA GLN A 132 8.74 -17.56 -7.20
C GLN A 132 7.73 -18.09 -6.19
N LEU A 133 7.16 -17.19 -5.38
CA LEU A 133 6.18 -17.55 -4.36
C LEU A 133 4.84 -18.01 -4.95
N ILE A 134 4.34 -17.35 -6.01
CA ILE A 134 3.04 -17.71 -6.61
C ILE A 134 3.01 -19.16 -7.14
N PRO A 135 3.97 -19.64 -7.97
CA PRO A 135 3.99 -21.03 -8.41
C PRO A 135 4.10 -22.02 -7.26
N LEU A 136 4.86 -21.68 -6.21
CA LEU A 136 5.02 -22.53 -5.02
C LEU A 136 3.68 -22.68 -4.29
N ILE A 137 2.95 -21.58 -4.09
CA ILE A 137 1.62 -21.61 -3.49
C ILE A 137 0.63 -22.32 -4.41
N LEU A 138 0.79 -22.26 -5.74
CA LEU A 138 -0.12 -22.91 -6.69
C LEU A 138 0.12 -24.42 -6.84
N ALA A 139 1.28 -24.93 -6.44
CA ALA A 139 1.67 -26.33 -6.62
C ALA A 139 0.65 -27.37 -6.07
N PRO A 140 0.05 -27.20 -4.87
CA PRO A 140 -0.99 -28.11 -4.37
C PRO A 140 -2.19 -28.25 -5.31
N TRP A 141 -2.62 -27.15 -5.95
CA TRP A 141 -3.69 -27.17 -6.96
C TRP A 141 -3.30 -27.94 -8.21
N LEU A 142 -2.07 -27.73 -8.70
CA LEU A 142 -1.57 -28.44 -9.89
C LEU A 142 -1.46 -29.95 -9.64
N LEU A 143 -0.97 -30.35 -8.47
CA LEU A 143 -0.87 -31.75 -8.07
C LEU A 143 -2.26 -32.40 -7.96
N LEU A 144 -3.22 -31.73 -7.32
CA LEU A 144 -4.58 -32.24 -7.21
C LEU A 144 -5.25 -32.35 -8.59
N ALA A 145 -5.11 -31.35 -9.44
CA ALA A 145 -5.64 -31.36 -10.81
C ALA A 145 -5.06 -32.51 -11.64
N ALA A 146 -3.73 -32.72 -11.58
CA ALA A 146 -3.07 -33.83 -12.25
C ALA A 146 -3.54 -35.19 -11.72
N TYR A 147 -3.73 -35.33 -10.40
CA TYR A 147 -4.21 -36.56 -9.79
C TYR A 147 -5.65 -36.90 -10.20
N VAL A 148 -6.55 -35.91 -10.16
CA VAL A 148 -7.94 -36.06 -10.63
C VAL A 148 -7.97 -36.41 -12.12
N GLN A 149 -7.14 -35.76 -12.94
CA GLN A 149 -7.01 -36.08 -14.36
C GLN A 149 -6.54 -37.52 -14.58
N ALA A 150 -5.55 -37.99 -13.81
CA ALA A 150 -5.00 -39.33 -13.94
C ALA A 150 -6.01 -40.43 -13.57
N LYS A 151 -6.84 -40.15 -12.56
CA LYS A 151 -7.86 -41.10 -12.07
C LYS A 151 -9.18 -41.06 -12.85
N ARG A 152 -9.36 -40.04 -13.70
CA ARG A 152 -10.52 -39.82 -14.57
C ARG A 152 -11.87 -40.12 -13.90
N PRO A 153 -12.21 -39.47 -12.78
CA PRO A 153 -13.42 -39.77 -12.01
C PRO A 153 -14.71 -39.17 -12.58
N PHE A 154 -14.66 -38.43 -13.70
CA PHE A 154 -15.85 -37.80 -14.27
C PHE A 154 -16.67 -38.79 -15.10
N ASN A 155 -17.99 -38.78 -14.88
CA ASN A 155 -18.96 -39.49 -15.70
C ASN A 155 -19.18 -38.80 -17.07
N LEU A 156 -19.88 -39.45 -18.01
CA LEU A 156 -20.24 -38.89 -19.33
C LEU A 156 -20.97 -37.51 -19.26
N HIS A 157 -21.58 -37.21 -18.12
CA HIS A 157 -22.29 -35.95 -17.84
C HIS A 157 -21.47 -34.95 -17.02
N CYS A 158 -20.15 -35.17 -16.89
CA CYS A 158 -19.23 -34.24 -16.25
C CYS A 158 -19.48 -34.01 -14.77
N HIS A 159 -19.98 -35.04 -14.09
CA HIS A 159 -20.21 -35.04 -12.66
C HIS A 159 -19.03 -35.69 -11.93
N LEU A 160 -18.51 -34.98 -10.92
CA LEU A 160 -17.46 -35.47 -10.04
C LEU A 160 -18.11 -36.23 -8.86
N GLY A 161 -17.71 -37.48 -8.60
CA GLY A 161 -18.30 -38.26 -7.50
C GLY A 161 -18.06 -37.63 -6.12
N LYS A 162 -18.96 -37.87 -5.15
CA LYS A 162 -18.89 -37.29 -3.78
C LYS A 162 -17.52 -37.46 -3.11
N LEU A 163 -16.89 -38.63 -3.30
CA LEU A 163 -15.56 -38.93 -2.75
C LEU A 163 -14.45 -37.99 -3.27
N TRP A 164 -14.61 -37.46 -4.49
CA TRP A 164 -13.65 -36.61 -5.18
C TRP A 164 -13.91 -35.11 -4.94
N ILE A 165 -15.14 -34.74 -4.54
CA ILE A 165 -15.48 -33.38 -4.14
C ILE A 165 -14.81 -33.03 -2.81
N ILE A 166 -14.68 -33.99 -1.88
CA ILE A 166 -14.10 -33.76 -0.54
C ILE A 166 -12.65 -33.22 -0.63
N PRO A 167 -11.70 -33.85 -1.35
CA PRO A 167 -10.35 -33.30 -1.51
C PRO A 167 -10.32 -31.89 -2.11
N VAL A 168 -11.19 -31.61 -3.08
CA VAL A 168 -11.29 -30.29 -3.71
C VAL A 168 -11.81 -29.25 -2.71
N ALA A 169 -12.86 -29.56 -1.96
CA ALA A 169 -13.41 -28.69 -0.93
C ALA A 169 -12.40 -28.43 0.21
N LEU A 170 -11.69 -29.47 0.66
CA LEU A 170 -10.64 -29.34 1.67
C LEU A 170 -9.53 -28.39 1.20
N LEU A 171 -9.14 -28.47 -0.09
CA LEU A 171 -8.13 -27.57 -0.63
C LEU A 171 -8.62 -26.10 -0.66
N HIS A 172 -9.88 -25.84 -1.02
CA HIS A 172 -10.46 -24.49 -0.95
C HIS A 172 -10.43 -23.94 0.48
N VAL A 173 -10.87 -24.74 1.47
CA VAL A 173 -10.87 -24.37 2.88
C VAL A 173 -9.45 -24.14 3.41
N PHE A 174 -8.48 -24.94 2.97
CA PHE A 174 -7.07 -24.77 3.35
C PHE A 174 -6.51 -23.41 2.90
N TYR A 175 -6.71 -23.02 1.63
CA TYR A 175 -6.25 -21.71 1.13
C TYR A 175 -6.89 -20.55 1.90
N LEU A 176 -8.18 -20.66 2.21
CA LEU A 176 -8.88 -19.66 3.00
C LEU A 176 -8.37 -19.58 4.44
N SER A 177 -8.09 -20.73 5.05
CA SER A 177 -7.54 -20.81 6.41
C SER A 177 -6.16 -20.17 6.48
N VAL A 178 -5.29 -20.42 5.49
CA VAL A 178 -3.98 -19.77 5.36
C VAL A 178 -4.14 -18.25 5.22
N LEU A 179 -5.03 -17.80 4.33
CA LEU A 179 -5.26 -16.37 4.12
C LEU A 179 -5.79 -15.67 5.39
N VAL A 180 -6.76 -16.29 6.08
CA VAL A 180 -7.30 -15.80 7.36
C VAL A 180 -6.20 -15.77 8.42
N GLY A 181 -5.40 -16.83 8.54
CA GLY A 181 -4.32 -16.94 9.52
C GLY A 181 -3.27 -15.85 9.36
N ILE A 182 -2.79 -15.62 8.13
CA ILE A 182 -1.83 -14.53 7.84
C ILE A 182 -2.46 -13.17 8.14
N THR A 183 -3.70 -12.94 7.69
CA THR A 183 -4.41 -11.67 7.93
C THR A 183 -4.62 -11.41 9.42
N TRP A 184 -4.92 -12.45 10.20
CA TRP A 184 -5.06 -12.37 11.66
C TRP A 184 -3.75 -12.00 12.34
N MET A 185 -2.62 -12.56 11.91
CA MET A 185 -1.30 -12.19 12.44
C MET A 185 -0.95 -10.72 12.21
N ILE A 186 -1.55 -10.08 11.20
CA ILE A 186 -1.32 -8.67 10.83
C ILE A 186 -2.33 -7.73 11.54
N ARG A 187 -3.33 -8.25 12.26
CA ARG A 187 -4.47 -7.47 12.78
C ARG A 187 -4.09 -6.30 13.69
N ASN A 188 -2.98 -6.41 14.42
CA ASN A 188 -2.61 -5.42 15.44
C ASN A 188 -1.79 -4.24 14.89
N ILE A 189 -1.57 -4.19 13.58
CA ILE A 189 -0.87 -3.06 12.95
C ILE A 189 -1.88 -1.92 12.77
N GLU A 190 -1.51 -0.72 13.22
CA GLU A 190 -2.36 0.47 13.15
C GLU A 190 -2.98 0.61 11.76
N PHE A 191 -4.31 0.73 11.71
CA PHE A 191 -5.17 0.72 10.51
C PHE A 191 -4.96 1.90 9.54
N LYS A 192 -3.83 2.60 9.62
CA LYS A 192 -3.50 3.79 8.81
C LYS A 192 -3.31 3.50 7.32
N PHE A 193 -3.22 2.24 6.90
CA PHE A 193 -2.97 1.88 5.50
C PHE A 193 -4.18 1.21 4.84
N ASP A 194 -4.61 1.78 3.72
CA ASP A 194 -5.67 1.20 2.88
C ASP A 194 -5.32 -0.22 2.42
N GLU A 195 -4.03 -0.56 2.37
CA GLU A 195 -3.60 -1.85 1.87
C GLU A 195 -4.07 -3.05 2.70
N PHE A 196 -4.05 -2.91 4.02
CA PHE A 196 -4.53 -3.92 4.95
C PHE A 196 -6.06 -3.98 4.97
N LYS A 197 -6.72 -2.82 4.90
CA LYS A 197 -8.18 -2.72 4.85
C LYS A 197 -8.75 -3.44 3.62
N ASP A 198 -8.09 -3.32 2.47
CA ASP A 198 -8.44 -4.07 1.26
C ASP A 198 -8.28 -5.58 1.45
N LEU A 199 -7.18 -6.01 2.10
CA LEU A 199 -6.95 -7.42 2.38
C LEU A 199 -8.05 -7.99 3.29
N VAL A 200 -8.37 -7.30 4.39
CA VAL A 200 -9.45 -7.71 5.32
C VAL A 200 -10.78 -7.80 4.59
N LYS A 201 -11.16 -6.78 3.80
CA LYS A 201 -12.39 -6.84 2.99
C LYS A 201 -12.37 -8.02 2.02
N GLY A 202 -11.23 -8.30 1.39
CA GLY A 202 -11.04 -9.45 0.50
C GLY A 202 -11.29 -10.78 1.21
N VAL A 203 -10.72 -10.97 2.41
CA VAL A 203 -10.97 -12.14 3.25
C VAL A 203 -12.45 -12.26 3.61
N THR A 204 -13.08 -11.18 4.06
CA THR A 204 -14.51 -11.16 4.42
C THR A 204 -15.39 -11.59 3.25
N ILE A 205 -15.18 -11.03 2.06
CA ILE A 205 -15.98 -11.38 0.88
C ILE A 205 -15.79 -12.84 0.48
N THR A 206 -14.57 -13.38 0.57
CA THR A 206 -14.31 -14.78 0.21
C THR A 206 -14.94 -15.76 1.19
N LEU A 207 -14.95 -15.42 2.49
CA LEU A 207 -15.64 -16.21 3.51
C LEU A 207 -17.15 -16.23 3.28
N ILE A 208 -17.74 -15.07 2.95
CA ILE A 208 -19.17 -14.98 2.60
C ILE A 208 -19.47 -15.83 1.36
N PHE A 209 -18.64 -15.73 0.31
CA PHE A 209 -18.80 -16.52 -0.90
C PHE A 209 -18.74 -18.03 -0.62
N LEU A 210 -17.74 -18.49 0.15
CA LEU A 210 -17.64 -19.90 0.54
C LEU A 210 -18.88 -20.35 1.33
N GLY A 211 -19.33 -19.53 2.29
CA GLY A 211 -20.53 -19.83 3.08
C GLY A 211 -21.78 -20.00 2.21
N VAL A 212 -21.99 -19.09 1.25
CA VAL A 212 -23.10 -19.19 0.29
C VAL A 212 -22.94 -20.41 -0.61
N TRP A 213 -21.73 -20.71 -1.08
CA TRP A 213 -21.45 -21.89 -1.89
C TRP A 213 -21.79 -23.19 -1.15
N ILE A 214 -21.36 -23.32 0.11
CA ILE A 214 -21.66 -24.48 0.97
C ILE A 214 -23.18 -24.58 1.21
N ALA A 215 -23.85 -23.46 1.50
CA ALA A 215 -25.29 -23.46 1.72
C ALA A 215 -26.06 -23.90 0.47
N ILE A 216 -25.67 -23.42 -0.71
CA ILE A 216 -26.25 -23.84 -2.00
C ILE A 216 -26.00 -25.33 -2.24
N TYR A 217 -24.78 -25.81 -1.99
CA TYR A 217 -24.43 -27.22 -2.15
C TYR A 217 -25.28 -28.12 -1.24
N ILE A 218 -25.39 -27.78 0.05
CA ILE A 218 -26.20 -28.53 1.01
C ILE A 218 -27.69 -28.48 0.63
N ALA A 219 -28.22 -27.30 0.28
CA ALA A 219 -29.61 -27.16 -0.13
C ALA A 219 -29.94 -28.01 -1.37
N ASN A 220 -29.01 -28.06 -2.33
CA ASN A 220 -29.15 -28.87 -3.54
C ASN A 220 -29.03 -30.38 -3.27
N GLU A 221 -28.25 -30.78 -2.26
CA GLU A 221 -28.11 -32.19 -1.85
C GLU A 221 -29.34 -32.67 -1.04
N VAL A 222 -29.88 -31.84 -0.16
CA VAL A 222 -31.00 -32.20 0.73
C VAL A 222 -32.35 -32.22 0.00
N HIS A 223 -32.59 -31.29 -0.94
CA HIS A 223 -33.89 -31.13 -1.61
C HIS A 223 -33.92 -31.65 -3.05
N HIS A 224 -32.96 -32.51 -3.42
CA HIS A 224 -32.72 -32.94 -4.79
C HIS A 224 -33.91 -33.66 -5.45
N GLU A 225 -34.71 -34.41 -4.68
CA GLU A 225 -35.77 -35.26 -5.24
C GLU A 225 -37.11 -34.54 -5.46
N GLU A 226 -37.30 -33.34 -4.89
CA GLU A 226 -38.64 -32.73 -4.83
C GLU A 226 -38.80 -31.47 -5.70
N THR A 227 -37.73 -30.76 -6.11
CA THR A 227 -37.88 -29.42 -6.72
C THR A 227 -36.88 -29.09 -7.85
N ALA A 228 -37.31 -29.26 -9.10
CA ALA A 228 -36.52 -28.88 -10.29
C ALA A 228 -36.18 -27.37 -10.36
N TRP A 229 -37.00 -26.49 -9.77
CA TRP A 229 -36.75 -25.04 -9.72
C TRP A 229 -35.54 -24.69 -8.83
N LEU A 230 -35.30 -25.47 -7.78
CA LEU A 230 -34.20 -25.26 -6.84
C LEU A 230 -32.83 -25.49 -7.52
N MET A 231 -32.77 -26.43 -8.47
CA MET A 231 -31.58 -26.68 -9.30
C MET A 231 -31.28 -25.53 -10.27
N VAL A 232 -32.30 -24.87 -10.82
CA VAL A 232 -32.11 -23.70 -11.70
C VAL A 232 -31.70 -22.48 -10.88
N ALA A 233 -32.35 -22.26 -9.74
CA ALA A 233 -32.04 -21.17 -8.83
C ALA A 233 -30.62 -21.30 -8.24
N SER A 234 -30.17 -22.50 -7.88
CA SER A 234 -28.83 -22.74 -7.33
C SER A 234 -27.73 -22.39 -8.33
N ARG A 235 -27.88 -22.78 -9.60
CA ARG A 235 -26.94 -22.43 -10.69
C ARG A 235 -26.85 -20.94 -10.94
N PHE A 236 -28.01 -20.27 -10.97
CA PHE A 236 -28.08 -18.81 -11.12
C PHE A 236 -27.40 -18.09 -9.95
N MET A 237 -27.70 -18.50 -8.70
CA MET A 237 -27.12 -17.90 -7.50
C MET A 237 -25.61 -18.13 -7.40
N LEU A 238 -25.12 -19.30 -7.80
CA LEU A 238 -23.69 -19.60 -7.85
C LEU A 238 -22.96 -18.69 -8.84
N MET A 239 -23.52 -18.48 -10.04
CA MET A 239 -22.95 -17.56 -11.02
C MET A 239 -23.01 -16.11 -10.54
N LEU A 240 -24.13 -15.67 -9.96
CA LEU A 240 -24.31 -14.32 -9.46
C LEU A 240 -23.30 -13.99 -8.35
N THR A 241 -23.13 -14.91 -7.40
CA THR A 241 -22.19 -14.75 -6.29
C THR A 241 -20.74 -14.75 -6.75
N ALA A 242 -20.39 -15.56 -7.77
CA ALA A 242 -19.07 -15.53 -8.39
C ALA A 242 -18.78 -14.19 -9.09
N ASN A 243 -19.76 -13.63 -9.80
CA ASN A 243 -19.65 -12.29 -10.39
C ASN A 243 -19.41 -11.22 -9.33
N ILE A 244 -20.19 -11.22 -8.24
CA ILE A 244 -20.04 -10.27 -7.13
C ILE A 244 -18.64 -10.39 -6.49
N MET A 245 -18.17 -11.62 -6.25
CA MET A 245 -16.84 -11.88 -5.69
C MET A 245 -15.75 -11.29 -6.60
N VAL A 246 -15.78 -11.61 -7.89
CA VAL A 246 -14.80 -11.14 -8.88
C VAL A 246 -14.82 -9.62 -9.03
N LEU A 247 -16.00 -9.01 -9.14
CA LEU A 247 -16.16 -7.55 -9.21
C LEU A 247 -15.60 -6.87 -7.96
N SER A 248 -15.92 -7.41 -6.78
CA SER A 248 -15.40 -6.86 -5.52
C SER A 248 -13.88 -6.91 -5.47
N PHE A 249 -13.30 -8.03 -5.91
CA PHE A 249 -11.86 -8.24 -5.95
C PHE A 249 -11.16 -7.32 -6.95
N PHE A 250 -11.80 -7.08 -8.08
CA PHE A 250 -11.33 -6.14 -9.08
C PHE A 250 -11.39 -4.70 -8.59
N LEU A 251 -12.52 -4.28 -8.02
CA LEU A 251 -12.72 -2.92 -7.48
C LEU A 251 -11.72 -2.61 -6.36
N MET A 252 -11.44 -3.57 -5.48
CA MET A 252 -10.42 -3.43 -4.43
C MET A 252 -9.00 -3.29 -4.99
N SER A 253 -8.66 -4.02 -6.05
CA SER A 253 -7.32 -3.93 -6.63
C SER A 253 -7.18 -2.71 -7.56
N MET A 254 -8.29 -2.20 -8.11
CA MET A 254 -8.34 -1.03 -8.99
C MET A 254 -8.42 0.31 -8.22
N SER A 255 -8.96 0.33 -6.99
CA SER A 255 -9.05 1.56 -6.19
C SER A 255 -7.68 2.20 -5.97
N ARG A 256 -6.62 1.43 -5.78
CA ARG A 256 -5.26 1.95 -5.55
C ARG A 256 -4.69 2.77 -6.71
N PRO A 257 -4.59 2.27 -7.96
CA PRO A 257 -4.07 3.05 -9.08
C PRO A 257 -4.98 4.24 -9.45
N LEU A 258 -6.28 4.17 -9.15
CA LEU A 258 -7.22 5.27 -9.44
C LEU A 258 -7.21 6.38 -8.39
N PHE A 259 -7.21 6.04 -7.10
CA PHE A 259 -7.16 7.04 -6.02
C PHE A 259 -5.81 7.74 -6.00
N SER A 260 -4.70 7.04 -6.28
CA SER A 260 -3.42 7.71 -6.44
C SER A 260 -3.50 8.77 -7.55
N GLN A 261 -4.14 8.48 -8.68
CA GLN A 261 -4.21 9.41 -9.81
C GLN A 261 -5.24 10.54 -9.64
N LEU A 262 -6.41 10.29 -9.04
CA LEU A 262 -7.40 11.34 -8.74
C LEU A 262 -6.92 12.29 -7.65
N SER A 263 -6.15 11.79 -6.68
CA SER A 263 -5.42 12.60 -5.72
C SER A 263 -4.30 13.40 -6.39
N MET A 264 -3.53 12.77 -7.28
CA MET A 264 -2.44 13.41 -8.03
C MET A 264 -2.94 14.49 -8.99
N ARG A 265 -4.06 14.30 -9.70
CA ARG A 265 -4.62 15.29 -10.63
C ARG A 265 -5.11 16.57 -9.92
N LYS A 266 -5.42 16.48 -8.63
CA LYS A 266 -5.71 17.66 -7.79
C LYS A 266 -4.42 18.31 -7.24
N ARG A 267 -3.28 17.61 -7.28
CA ARG A 267 -1.97 18.03 -6.74
C ARG A 267 -0.93 18.36 -7.81
N GLU A 268 -1.20 18.05 -9.08
CA GLU A 268 -0.27 18.16 -10.22
C GLU A 268 0.11 19.60 -10.62
N SER A 269 -0.29 20.62 -9.84
CA SER A 269 0.14 21.99 -10.06
C SER A 269 1.44 22.39 -9.35
N ASP A 270 2.10 21.53 -8.55
CA ASP A 270 3.41 21.88 -7.99
C ASP A 270 4.44 20.73 -7.93
N LYS A 271 5.59 21.03 -8.53
CA LYS A 271 6.90 20.35 -8.64
C LYS A 271 7.15 19.09 -7.76
N PHE A 272 7.48 17.99 -8.45
CA PHE A 272 8.21 16.79 -8.01
C PHE A 272 7.98 16.30 -6.57
N GLU A 273 6.97 15.44 -6.41
CA GLU A 273 6.57 14.82 -5.14
C GLU A 273 7.51 13.64 -4.76
N THR A 274 8.21 13.75 -3.64
CA THR A 274 9.02 12.67 -3.03
C THR A 274 8.12 11.73 -2.22
N MET A 275 8.52 10.46 -2.05
CA MET A 275 7.70 9.45 -1.33
C MET A 275 7.43 9.82 0.13
N GLY A 276 8.31 10.61 0.77
CA GLY A 276 8.06 11.21 2.08
C GLY A 276 6.83 12.13 2.09
N GLN A 277 6.65 12.93 1.04
CA GLN A 277 5.51 13.83 0.90
C GLN A 277 4.18 13.08 0.68
N VAL A 278 4.23 11.90 0.03
CA VAL A 278 3.09 10.98 -0.16
C VAL A 278 2.67 10.34 1.16
N LEU A 279 3.64 10.04 2.05
CA LEU A 279 3.37 9.51 3.38
C LEU A 279 2.88 10.57 4.38
N GLY A 280 2.69 11.81 3.92
CA GLY A 280 2.25 12.94 4.75
C GLY A 280 3.32 13.37 5.75
N VAL A 281 4.61 13.17 5.41
CA VAL A 281 5.69 13.85 6.13
C VAL A 281 5.50 15.34 5.86
N PRO A 282 5.28 16.17 6.89
CA PRO A 282 5.16 17.60 6.68
C PRO A 282 6.44 18.06 5.97
N ASP A 283 6.26 18.83 4.90
CA ASP A 283 7.32 19.67 4.39
C ASP A 283 7.66 20.61 5.55
N SER A 284 8.64 20.22 6.36
CA SER A 284 9.41 21.17 7.13
C SER A 284 10.21 21.96 6.10
N GLY A 285 9.52 22.83 5.35
CA GLY A 285 9.90 24.22 5.33
C GLY A 285 9.85 24.71 6.77
N LEU A 286 10.76 24.19 7.60
CA LEU A 286 11.27 24.96 8.71
C LEU A 286 11.72 26.23 8.02
N LEU A 287 10.92 27.26 8.22
CA LEU A 287 11.37 28.64 8.26
C LEU A 287 12.54 28.63 9.25
N PHE A 288 13.70 28.14 8.80
CA PHE A 288 14.95 28.68 9.30
C PHE A 288 14.78 30.19 9.13
N PRO A 289 15.05 30.99 10.17
CA PRO A 289 15.00 32.43 10.06
C PRO A 289 15.70 32.80 8.76
N THR A 290 14.94 33.39 7.84
CA THR A 290 15.48 34.13 6.71
C THR A 290 16.50 35.08 7.33
N GLY A 291 17.80 34.79 7.15
CA GLY A 291 18.86 35.60 7.77
C GLY A 291 19.99 34.88 8.52
N MET A 292 20.12 33.54 8.50
CA MET A 292 21.38 32.96 8.99
C MET A 292 22.48 33.11 7.92
N PRO A 293 23.61 33.80 8.21
CA PRO A 293 24.68 34.01 7.24
C PRO A 293 25.26 32.65 6.84
N LEU A 294 25.09 32.33 5.57
CA LEU A 294 25.64 31.16 4.91
C LEU A 294 27.17 31.21 4.98
N HIS A 295 27.77 30.48 5.93
CA HIS A 295 29.19 30.17 5.89
C HIS A 295 29.42 29.11 4.80
N LEU A 296 29.65 29.58 3.57
CA LEU A 296 29.97 28.77 2.38
C LEU A 296 31.26 27.92 2.54
N ASP A 297 32.01 28.11 3.63
CA ASP A 297 33.22 27.37 3.97
C ASP A 297 32.94 26.12 4.83
N GLU A 298 31.67 25.85 5.15
CA GLU A 298 31.28 24.63 5.86
C GLU A 298 31.39 23.38 4.97
N PRO A 299 31.69 22.20 5.57
CA PRO A 299 31.85 20.98 4.81
C PRO A 299 30.52 20.57 4.16
N ILE A 300 30.59 19.94 2.97
CA ILE A 300 29.42 19.64 2.11
C ILE A 300 28.30 18.90 2.85
N GLU A 301 28.65 18.07 3.85
CA GLU A 301 27.73 17.32 4.69
C GLU A 301 26.76 18.25 5.45
N LYS A 302 27.24 19.40 5.93
CA LYS A 302 26.40 20.39 6.61
C LYS A 302 25.53 21.17 5.63
N LEU A 303 26.09 21.53 4.48
CA LEU A 303 25.39 22.30 3.45
C LEU A 303 24.25 21.48 2.82
N LEU A 304 24.42 20.16 2.68
CA LEU A 304 23.38 19.25 2.18
C LEU A 304 22.11 19.21 3.04
N HIS A 305 22.16 19.60 4.32
CA HIS A 305 20.95 19.74 5.13
C HIS A 305 20.04 20.87 4.62
N GLN A 306 20.61 21.90 4.00
CA GLN A 306 19.85 23.02 3.48
C GLN A 306 19.14 22.67 2.18
N LYS A 307 17.81 22.87 2.13
CA LYS A 307 16.97 22.51 0.99
C LYS A 307 17.35 23.26 -0.30
N LYS A 308 17.73 24.55 -0.20
CA LYS A 308 18.13 25.36 -1.37
C LYS A 308 19.46 24.89 -1.95
N PHE A 309 20.49 24.72 -1.11
CA PHE A 309 21.78 24.19 -1.52
C PHE A 309 21.63 22.80 -2.15
N ARG A 310 20.92 21.89 -1.48
CA ARG A 310 20.71 20.51 -1.97
C ARG A 310 20.05 20.46 -3.34
N ARG A 311 19.10 21.36 -3.63
CA ARG A 311 18.48 21.47 -4.97
C ARG A 311 19.45 21.94 -6.04
N SER A 312 20.27 22.94 -5.76
CA SER A 312 21.32 23.39 -6.69
C SER A 312 22.35 22.28 -6.94
N PHE A 313 22.80 21.62 -5.86
CA PHE A 313 23.74 20.51 -5.94
C PHE A 313 23.17 19.30 -6.70
N MET A 314 21.89 18.99 -6.50
CA MET A 314 21.17 17.94 -7.24
C MET A 314 21.09 18.26 -8.73
N ALA A 315 20.74 19.50 -9.11
CA ALA A 315 20.70 19.90 -10.51
C ALA A 315 22.07 19.80 -11.20
N PHE A 316 23.14 20.14 -10.47
CA PHE A 316 24.50 19.93 -10.93
C PHE A 316 24.84 18.43 -11.10
N ALA A 317 24.56 17.61 -10.09
CA ALA A 317 24.85 16.18 -10.14
C ALA A 317 24.05 15.46 -11.25
N ASP A 318 22.79 15.85 -11.46
CA ASP A 318 21.95 15.36 -12.58
C ASP A 318 22.57 15.74 -13.94
N SER A 319 23.17 16.93 -14.07
CA SER A 319 23.86 17.34 -15.30
C SER A 319 25.08 16.48 -15.63
N LEU A 320 25.67 15.84 -14.62
CA LEU A 320 26.80 14.92 -14.74
C LEU A 320 26.39 13.45 -14.78
N MET A 321 25.08 13.15 -14.82
CA MET A 321 24.54 11.79 -14.74
C MET A 321 24.99 11.04 -13.47
N ALA A 322 25.23 11.77 -12.39
CA ALA A 322 25.65 11.27 -11.06
C ALA A 322 24.67 11.70 -9.95
N GLY A 323 23.44 12.04 -10.33
CA GLY A 323 22.42 12.56 -9.44
C GLY A 323 21.89 11.54 -8.43
N GLU A 324 22.03 10.24 -8.70
CA GLU A 324 21.51 9.15 -7.87
C GLU A 324 21.94 9.26 -6.40
N SER A 325 23.17 9.72 -6.15
CA SER A 325 23.69 9.93 -4.80
C SER A 325 22.96 11.05 -4.06
N VAL A 326 22.65 12.15 -4.75
CA VAL A 326 21.95 13.30 -4.13
C VAL A 326 20.46 13.01 -3.94
N HIS A 327 19.83 12.30 -4.89
CA HIS A 327 18.45 11.83 -4.78
C HIS A 327 18.26 10.85 -3.62
N PHE A 328 19.19 9.89 -3.47
CA PHE A 328 19.20 8.98 -2.31
C PHE A 328 19.35 9.73 -0.99
N TYR A 329 20.23 10.74 -0.93
CA TYR A 329 20.40 11.57 0.28
C TYR A 329 19.11 12.31 0.65
N ASP A 330 18.42 12.90 -0.33
CA ASP A 330 17.16 13.63 -0.08
C ASP A 330 16.07 12.70 0.45
N GLU A 331 15.89 11.50 -0.13
CA GLU A 331 14.92 10.53 0.37
C GLU A 331 15.24 10.01 1.78
N LEU A 332 16.52 9.81 2.09
CA LEU A 332 16.94 9.45 3.45
C LEU A 332 16.74 10.58 4.45
N HIS A 333 16.92 11.83 4.01
CA HIS A 333 16.62 12.97 4.84
C HIS A 333 15.11 13.02 5.17
N GLU A 334 14.24 12.70 4.22
CA GLU A 334 12.80 12.52 4.48
C GLU A 334 12.50 11.36 5.43
N LEU A 335 13.21 10.23 5.31
CA LEU A 335 13.08 9.10 6.24
C LEU A 335 13.45 9.48 7.67
N ASN A 336 14.49 10.30 7.84
CA ASN A 336 14.93 10.76 9.15
C ASN A 336 13.97 11.76 9.81
N LYS A 337 13.11 12.43 9.04
CA LYS A 337 12.03 13.27 9.57
C LYS A 337 10.87 12.46 10.16
N ILE A 338 10.72 11.19 9.78
CA ILE A 338 9.66 10.34 10.29
C ILE A 338 9.98 9.97 11.75
N PRO A 339 9.07 10.27 12.70
CA PRO A 339 9.24 9.90 14.10
C PRO A 339 9.55 8.41 14.29
N ILE A 340 10.39 8.07 15.28
CA ILE A 340 10.86 6.69 15.53
C ILE A 340 9.70 5.76 15.92
N ASP A 341 8.67 6.31 16.57
CA ASP A 341 7.43 5.63 16.93
C ASP A 341 6.58 5.23 15.72
N ASP A 342 6.62 6.00 14.62
CA ASP A 342 5.96 5.63 13.35
C ASP A 342 6.80 4.65 12.52
N THR A 343 7.01 3.46 13.10
CA THR A 343 7.73 2.34 12.48
C THR A 343 7.17 1.97 11.10
N THR A 344 5.88 2.20 10.86
CA THR A 344 5.22 1.71 9.66
C THR A 344 5.56 2.55 8.44
N ARG A 345 5.48 3.90 8.56
CA ARG A 345 5.91 4.80 7.48
C ARG A 345 7.40 4.66 7.20
N ARG A 346 8.22 4.46 8.25
CA ARG A 346 9.65 4.20 8.10
C ARG A 346 9.92 2.94 7.27
N ILE A 347 9.24 1.83 7.55
CA ILE A 347 9.39 0.58 6.79
C ILE A 347 9.00 0.76 5.32
N TYR A 348 7.91 1.49 5.03
CA TYR A 348 7.49 1.73 3.64
C TYR A 348 8.50 2.57 2.87
N LEU A 349 9.00 3.66 3.47
CA LEU A 349 9.97 4.54 2.83
C LEU A 349 11.34 3.86 2.71
N ALA A 350 11.80 3.16 3.74
CA ALA A 350 13.02 2.35 3.68
C ALA A 350 12.94 1.26 2.60
N GLY A 351 11.80 0.56 2.50
CA GLY A 351 11.58 -0.43 1.45
C GLY A 351 11.54 0.18 0.04
N HIS A 352 11.02 1.40 -0.11
CA HIS A 352 11.07 2.16 -1.37
C HIS A 352 12.51 2.56 -1.72
N ILE A 353 13.26 3.11 -0.77
CA ILE A 353 14.66 3.48 -0.94
C ILE A 353 15.50 2.26 -1.36
N ILE A 354 15.26 1.09 -0.74
CA ILE A 354 15.96 -0.14 -1.11
C ILE A 354 15.62 -0.60 -2.53
N GLU A 355 14.37 -0.49 -2.95
CA GLU A 355 13.93 -0.87 -4.30
C GLU A 355 14.47 0.10 -5.36
N GLN A 356 14.59 1.40 -5.04
CA GLN A 356 14.93 2.48 -5.97
C GLN A 356 16.43 2.83 -6.02
N TYR A 357 17.22 2.52 -4.99
CA TYR A 357 18.64 2.89 -4.95
C TYR A 357 19.59 1.73 -4.59
N ILE A 358 19.14 0.73 -3.81
CA ILE A 358 20.03 -0.33 -3.26
C ILE A 358 19.93 -1.65 -4.02
N SER A 359 18.80 -1.94 -4.67
CA SER A 359 18.63 -3.19 -5.42
C SER A 359 19.49 -3.18 -6.67
N VAL A 360 20.02 -4.35 -7.05
CA VAL A 360 20.73 -4.51 -8.32
C VAL A 360 19.75 -4.29 -9.47
N ASP A 361 20.18 -3.61 -10.53
CA ASP A 361 19.35 -3.22 -11.69
C ASP A 361 18.29 -2.15 -11.37
N SER A 362 18.49 -1.42 -10.26
CA SER A 362 17.61 -0.33 -9.89
C SER A 362 17.76 0.87 -10.85
N PRO A 363 16.68 1.60 -11.19
CA PRO A 363 16.77 2.76 -12.08
C PRO A 363 17.73 3.86 -11.60
N MET A 364 17.98 3.96 -10.29
CA MET A 364 18.92 4.92 -9.69
C MET A 364 19.86 4.20 -8.71
N GLU A 365 20.41 3.07 -9.16
CA GLU A 365 21.33 2.27 -8.35
C GLU A 365 22.55 3.09 -7.89
N ILE A 366 22.75 3.20 -6.58
CA ILE A 366 23.92 3.89 -6.02
C ILE A 366 25.15 2.97 -6.00
N ASN A 367 26.31 3.58 -6.19
CA ASN A 367 27.59 2.88 -6.17
C ASN A 367 28.07 2.60 -4.74
N ILE A 368 27.52 1.58 -4.10
CA ILE A 368 27.99 1.12 -2.78
C ILE A 368 28.63 -0.26 -2.84
N SER A 369 29.53 -0.53 -1.90
CA SER A 369 30.17 -1.83 -1.73
C SER A 369 29.16 -2.99 -1.63
N HIS A 370 29.52 -4.13 -2.20
CA HIS A 370 28.66 -5.33 -2.20
C HIS A 370 28.35 -5.81 -0.78
N GLN A 371 29.31 -5.72 0.15
CA GLN A 371 29.11 -6.10 1.55
C GLN A 371 28.00 -5.27 2.20
N MET A 372 28.03 -3.96 2.04
CA MET A 372 27.03 -3.06 2.61
C MET A 372 25.64 -3.27 2.01
N ARG A 373 25.59 -3.52 0.69
CA ARG A 373 24.34 -3.87 0.03
C ARG A 373 23.72 -5.13 0.64
N GLN A 374 24.52 -6.17 0.87
CA GLN A 374 24.05 -7.39 1.51
C GLN A 374 23.64 -7.16 2.97
N GLU A 375 24.34 -6.29 3.70
CA GLU A 375 23.98 -5.91 5.07
C GLU A 375 22.58 -5.27 5.12
N ILE A 376 22.30 -4.32 4.23
CA ILE A 376 20.98 -3.67 4.12
C ILE A 376 19.91 -4.66 3.69
N LEU A 377 20.19 -5.51 2.69
CA LEU A 377 19.21 -6.45 2.14
C LEU A 377 18.88 -7.62 3.11
N ASN A 378 19.85 -8.02 3.94
CA ASN A 378 19.68 -9.10 4.91
C ASN A 378 19.27 -8.61 6.30
N THR A 379 19.02 -7.32 6.47
CA THR A 379 18.60 -6.76 7.77
C THR A 379 17.31 -7.39 8.27
N THR A 380 17.19 -7.47 9.60
CA THR A 380 15.97 -7.94 10.27
C THR A 380 15.02 -6.82 10.64
N ASP A 381 15.48 -5.57 10.67
CA ASP A 381 14.67 -4.41 11.03
C ASP A 381 14.85 -3.24 10.06
N LEU A 382 13.89 -3.09 9.16
CA LEU A 382 13.75 -1.99 8.21
C LEU A 382 13.35 -0.67 8.88
N ALA A 383 12.82 -0.70 10.11
CA ALA A 383 12.46 0.51 10.84
C ALA A 383 13.66 1.15 11.54
N HIS A 384 14.79 0.44 11.61
CA HIS A 384 15.96 0.84 12.40
C HIS A 384 16.49 2.23 11.96
N PRO A 385 16.75 3.16 12.89
CA PRO A 385 17.19 4.52 12.56
C PRO A 385 18.53 4.54 11.80
N ASP A 386 19.46 3.66 12.17
CA ASP A 386 20.79 3.59 11.55
C ASP A 386 20.87 2.67 10.31
N LEU A 387 19.73 2.20 9.76
CA LEU A 387 19.71 1.21 8.67
C LEU A 387 20.62 1.60 7.48
N PHE A 388 20.66 2.88 7.13
CA PHE A 388 21.41 3.39 5.98
C PHE A 388 22.67 4.17 6.38
N LYS A 389 23.05 4.20 7.66
CA LYS A 389 24.12 5.07 8.17
C LYS A 389 25.45 4.84 7.46
N ASN A 390 25.85 3.58 7.31
CA ASN A 390 27.10 3.23 6.64
C ASN A 390 27.05 3.60 5.15
N ALA A 391 25.90 3.41 4.49
CA ALA A 391 25.73 3.72 3.07
C ALA A 391 25.78 5.23 2.82
N VAL A 392 25.19 6.02 3.71
CA VAL A 392 25.30 7.48 3.67
C VAL A 392 26.75 7.92 3.80
N ASN A 393 27.52 7.33 4.72
CA ASN A 393 28.92 7.72 4.91
C ASN A 393 29.77 7.44 3.67
N GLU A 394 29.65 6.25 3.07
CA GLU A 394 30.36 5.90 1.82
C GLU A 394 29.95 6.83 0.67
N MET A 395 28.65 7.12 0.56
CA MET A 395 28.14 8.02 -0.47
C MET A 395 28.58 9.48 -0.27
N LEU A 396 28.55 9.99 0.96
CA LEU A 396 29.07 11.33 1.28
C LEU A 396 30.54 11.42 0.89
N GLN A 397 31.32 10.39 1.20
CA GLN A 397 32.72 10.31 0.79
C GLN A 397 32.88 10.33 -0.73
N MET A 398 32.05 9.60 -1.48
CA MET A 398 32.07 9.63 -2.95
C MET A 398 31.70 11.00 -3.51
N MET A 399 30.64 11.63 -3.01
CA MET A 399 30.25 12.98 -3.45
C MET A 399 31.36 14.00 -3.16
N ARG A 400 32.03 13.86 -2.00
CA ARG A 400 33.17 14.69 -1.63
C ARG A 400 34.35 14.53 -2.59
N MET A 401 34.69 13.29 -2.93
CA MET A 401 35.84 13.01 -3.78
C MET A 401 35.59 13.35 -5.26
N ASN A 402 34.35 13.16 -5.74
CA ASN A 402 34.05 13.18 -7.17
C ASN A 402 33.26 14.41 -7.63
N LEU A 403 32.46 15.05 -6.76
CA LEU A 403 31.53 16.12 -7.16
C LEU A 403 31.82 17.47 -6.49
N GLU A 404 32.36 17.48 -5.27
CA GLU A 404 32.52 18.68 -4.47
C GLU A 404 33.36 19.77 -5.17
N LYS A 405 34.57 19.42 -5.64
CA LYS A 405 35.47 20.39 -6.29
C LYS A 405 34.87 20.98 -7.56
N ASP A 406 34.25 20.13 -8.36
CA ASP A 406 33.68 20.51 -9.64
C ASP A 406 32.45 21.40 -9.42
N TYR A 407 31.64 21.11 -8.40
CA TYR A 407 30.49 21.94 -8.02
C TYR A 407 30.91 23.36 -7.65
N TRP A 408 31.95 23.55 -6.84
CA TRP A 408 32.41 24.89 -6.44
C TRP A 408 32.85 25.77 -7.61
N SER A 409 33.28 25.15 -8.70
CA SER A 409 33.65 25.85 -9.95
C SER A 409 32.50 25.94 -10.96
N SER A 410 31.36 25.32 -10.67
CA SER A 410 30.25 25.18 -11.61
C SER A 410 29.39 26.45 -11.69
N PRO A 411 28.71 26.67 -12.83
CA PRO A 411 27.73 27.75 -12.96
C PRO A 411 26.56 27.60 -11.99
N PHE A 412 26.22 26.37 -11.57
CA PHE A 412 25.14 26.09 -10.62
C PHE A 412 25.43 26.67 -9.22
N TYR A 413 26.69 26.58 -8.78
CA TYR A 413 27.09 27.16 -7.49
C TYR A 413 27.17 28.69 -7.55
N LEU A 414 27.69 29.24 -8.65
CA LEU A 414 27.72 30.70 -8.86
C LEU A 414 26.31 31.29 -8.83
N GLN A 415 25.38 30.66 -9.55
CA GLN A 415 23.97 31.05 -9.54
C GLN A 415 23.37 30.93 -8.14
N PHE A 416 23.57 29.81 -7.45
CA PHE A 416 23.09 29.63 -6.08
C PHE A 416 23.63 30.69 -5.12
N LYS A 417 24.91 31.06 -5.25
CA LYS A 417 25.56 32.07 -4.43
C LYS A 417 25.00 33.47 -4.70
N GLU A 418 24.68 33.79 -5.96
CA GLU A 418 24.02 35.04 -6.32
C GLU A 418 22.59 35.11 -5.77
N GLU A 419 21.81 34.03 -5.94
CA GLU A 419 20.46 33.91 -5.40
C GLU A 419 20.45 34.02 -3.87
N ALA A 420 21.40 33.36 -3.19
CA ALA A 420 21.51 33.42 -1.74
C ALA A 420 21.85 34.83 -1.22
N LYS A 421 22.65 35.61 -1.97
CA LYS A 421 22.95 37.00 -1.62
C LYS A 421 21.74 37.90 -1.83
N ALA A 422 21.05 37.74 -2.96
CA ALA A 422 19.84 38.50 -3.26
C ALA A 422 18.73 38.26 -2.22
N ASP A 423 18.60 37.03 -1.71
CA ASP A 423 17.65 36.69 -0.65
C ASP A 423 17.98 37.39 0.69
N VAL A 424 19.27 37.50 1.04
CA VAL A 424 19.71 38.21 2.25
C VAL A 424 19.43 39.71 2.12
N GLU A 425 19.82 40.32 1.00
CA GLU A 425 19.56 41.74 0.71
C GLU A 425 18.05 42.06 0.69
N ALA A 426 17.23 41.17 0.13
CA ALA A 426 15.77 41.32 0.14
C ALA A 426 15.16 41.22 1.56
N SER A 427 15.74 40.39 2.44
CA SER A 427 15.28 40.27 3.83
C SER A 427 15.69 41.46 4.68
N GLU A 428 16.91 41.99 4.48
CA GLU A 428 17.40 43.20 5.16
C GLU A 428 16.55 44.42 4.76
N HIS A 429 16.17 44.54 3.49
CA HIS A 429 15.24 45.58 3.05
C HIS A 429 13.83 45.46 3.65
N LEU A 430 13.36 44.24 3.95
CA LEU A 430 12.07 44.01 4.59
C LEU A 430 12.11 44.31 6.11
N GLU A 431 13.24 44.03 6.76
CA GLU A 431 13.50 44.45 8.15
C GLU A 431 13.64 45.97 8.27
N ASP A 432 14.25 46.64 7.29
CA ASP A 432 14.40 48.10 7.30
C ASP A 432 13.05 48.83 7.08
N ILE A 433 12.15 48.28 6.26
CA ILE A 433 10.77 48.79 6.10
C ILE A 433 9.93 48.60 7.38
N THR A 434 10.15 47.51 8.13
CA THR A 434 9.43 47.25 9.39
C THR A 434 10.03 47.97 10.59
N SER A 435 11.26 48.47 10.49
CA SER A 435 11.96 49.26 11.51
C SER A 435 11.47 50.72 11.62
N TRP A 436 10.87 51.27 10.56
CA TRP A 436 10.42 52.66 10.51
C TRP A 436 9.00 52.92 11.04
N ASP A 437 8.26 51.88 11.42
CA ASP A 437 6.84 51.99 11.87
C ASP A 437 6.63 51.86 13.38
N ILE A 438 7.63 52.24 14.20
CA ILE A 438 7.44 52.41 15.64
C ILE A 438 7.88 53.81 16.08
N SER A 439 6.96 54.77 15.93
CA SER A 439 6.96 55.97 16.77
C SER A 439 5.54 56.21 17.30
N PRO A 440 5.31 56.17 18.62
CA PRO A 440 3.98 56.28 19.20
C PRO A 440 3.60 57.76 19.28
N LYS A 441 2.92 58.28 18.25
CA LYS A 441 2.25 59.58 18.36
C LYS A 441 0.86 59.38 18.91
N VAL A 442 0.75 59.59 20.21
CA VAL A 442 -0.49 59.83 20.94
C VAL A 442 -1.16 61.06 20.33
N SER A 443 -2.31 60.90 19.69
CA SER A 443 -3.35 61.94 19.73
C SER A 443 -4.75 61.31 19.71
N SER A 444 -5.45 61.58 20.80
CA SER A 444 -6.86 61.33 21.04
C SER A 444 -7.68 62.50 20.50
N VAL A 445 -8.65 62.28 19.61
CA VAL A 445 -9.89 63.08 19.53
C VAL A 445 -11.03 62.21 19.01
N HIS A 446 -12.18 62.39 19.66
CA HIS A 446 -13.47 61.72 19.53
C HIS A 446 -14.29 62.05 18.27
N ALA A 447 -15.35 61.23 18.11
CA ALA A 447 -16.66 61.49 17.50
C ALA A 447 -16.69 61.44 15.96
N ALA A 448 -17.29 60.40 15.38
CA ALA A 448 -18.74 60.20 15.15
C ALA A 448 -19.17 60.85 13.83
N ASP A 449 -19.44 60.01 12.83
CA ASP A 449 -20.72 60.00 12.10
C ASP A 449 -20.70 58.86 11.08
N ASP A 450 -21.48 57.82 11.40
CA ASP A 450 -22.03 56.84 10.47
C ASP A 450 -23.17 57.52 9.70
N PRO A 451 -23.28 57.31 8.38
CA PRO A 451 -24.48 56.61 7.94
C PRO A 451 -24.20 55.69 6.75
N PHE A 452 -24.38 54.38 6.90
CA PHE A 452 -25.44 53.61 6.22
C PHE A 452 -25.39 52.10 6.56
N HIS A 453 -26.39 51.71 7.36
CA HIS A 453 -27.19 50.48 7.33
C HIS A 453 -26.67 49.12 7.88
N GLN A 454 -27.25 48.81 9.07
CA GLN A 454 -28.08 47.64 9.44
C GLN A 454 -27.42 46.27 9.70
N ASP A 455 -27.21 46.02 11.00
CA ASP A 455 -27.82 44.94 11.83
C ASP A 455 -28.55 43.79 11.11
N SER A 456 -28.57 42.53 11.57
CA SER A 456 -27.90 41.76 12.63
C SER A 456 -28.55 40.34 12.61
N LEU A 457 -28.15 39.49 13.57
CA LEU A 457 -28.62 38.13 13.93
C LEU A 457 -27.81 36.97 13.34
N GLY A 458 -27.15 36.11 14.12
CA GLY A 458 -27.17 35.80 15.57
C GLY A 458 -26.79 34.30 15.69
N LYS A 459 -26.21 33.72 16.73
CA LYS A 459 -25.87 34.05 18.12
C LYS A 459 -24.66 33.17 18.48
N ILE A 460 -23.65 33.70 19.15
CA ILE A 460 -22.82 32.94 20.10
C ILE A 460 -23.12 33.56 21.46
N SER A 461 -23.66 32.76 22.37
CA SER A 461 -23.88 33.15 23.75
C SER A 461 -22.61 32.93 24.55
N GLU A 462 -22.07 34.04 25.04
CA GLU A 462 -21.25 34.23 26.24
C GLU A 462 -21.88 33.50 27.47
N ARG A 463 -21.22 33.24 28.61
CA ARG A 463 -20.23 34.02 29.41
C ARG A 463 -19.74 33.15 30.64
N PRO A 464 -19.00 33.66 31.66
CA PRO A 464 -17.54 33.70 31.83
C PRO A 464 -17.01 32.98 33.11
N CYS A 465 -15.69 32.98 33.33
CA CYS A 465 -15.13 33.18 34.67
C CYS A 465 -13.74 33.82 34.62
N GLN A 466 -13.45 34.60 35.66
CA GLN A 466 -12.66 35.82 35.70
C GLN A 466 -11.32 35.59 36.44
N TYR A 467 -10.27 36.31 36.02
CA TYR A 467 -8.94 36.37 36.64
C TYR A 467 -8.96 36.86 38.10
N SER A 468 -8.03 36.35 38.92
CA SER A 468 -7.26 37.17 39.87
C SER A 468 -6.11 36.37 40.51
N MET A 469 -4.92 36.93 40.43
CA MET A 469 -3.68 36.57 41.09
C MET A 469 -3.30 37.79 41.95
N GLN A 470 -3.08 37.63 43.26
CA GLN A 470 -2.45 38.69 44.08
C GLN A 470 -1.72 38.09 45.31
N CYS A 471 -0.49 38.54 45.51
CA CYS A 471 0.46 38.30 46.62
C CYS A 471 -0.02 38.86 47.98
N ASN A 472 0.44 38.33 49.14
CA ASN A 472 1.66 38.78 49.88
C ASN A 472 1.80 38.16 51.31
N LYS A 473 3.07 37.89 51.72
CA LYS A 473 3.81 38.16 53.01
C LYS A 473 3.09 38.26 54.38
N ASP A 474 3.59 37.87 55.58
CA ASP A 474 4.93 37.69 56.20
C ASP A 474 4.86 36.92 57.57
N TYR A 475 6.06 36.58 58.15
CA TYR A 475 6.46 36.21 59.56
C TYR A 475 6.28 34.74 60.05
N ALA A 476 7.17 34.06 60.79
CA ALA A 476 8.39 34.40 61.56
C ALA A 476 9.33 33.17 61.84
N GLU A 477 10.61 33.49 62.12
CA GLU A 477 11.61 32.93 63.08
C GLU A 477 12.09 31.45 63.14
N GLU A 478 13.44 31.33 63.19
CA GLU A 478 14.31 30.45 64.02
C GLU A 478 14.07 28.91 64.02
N THR A 479 15.04 27.97 64.02
CA THR A 479 16.46 27.91 64.38
C THR A 479 16.99 26.51 63.99
N SER A 480 18.32 26.37 63.85
CA SER A 480 19.13 25.19 64.25
C SER A 480 18.86 23.82 63.57
N SER A 481 19.73 23.25 62.72
CA SER A 481 21.09 22.70 62.95
C SER A 481 21.09 21.17 62.76
N GLN A 482 22.22 20.67 62.26
CA GLN A 482 22.71 19.27 62.25
C GLN A 482 22.14 18.33 61.18
N ASN A 483 22.92 17.97 60.15
CA ASN A 483 24.09 17.08 60.10
C ASN A 483 23.74 15.58 59.90
N PHE A 484 24.49 15.00 58.96
CA PHE A 484 25.10 13.66 59.00
C PHE A 484 24.49 12.49 58.20
N GLN A 485 25.21 12.20 57.11
CA GLN A 485 25.80 10.90 56.70
C GLN A 485 24.96 9.69 56.25
N SER A 486 25.10 9.40 54.95
CA SER A 486 25.72 8.21 54.32
C SER A 486 25.64 6.81 54.96
N LYS A 487 25.24 5.82 54.14
CA LYS A 487 25.80 4.44 53.98
C LYS A 487 25.08 3.75 52.81
N LEU A 488 25.65 3.57 51.61
CA LEU A 488 26.53 2.50 51.10
C LEU A 488 26.40 1.07 51.70
N CYS A 489 26.09 0.12 50.80
CA CYS A 489 26.57 -1.28 50.59
C CYS A 489 25.37 -2.20 50.23
N LEU A 490 25.22 -2.70 48.99
CA LEU A 490 25.87 -3.84 48.32
C LEU A 490 25.80 -5.17 49.10
N ASP A 491 24.99 -6.10 48.58
CA ASP A 491 25.18 -7.58 48.50
C ASP A 491 24.05 -8.08 47.55
N GLN A 492 24.27 -8.55 46.32
CA GLN A 492 24.90 -9.77 45.82
C GLN A 492 24.21 -11.11 46.21
N ASP A 493 23.69 -11.75 45.15
CA ASP A 493 23.44 -13.18 44.89
C ASP A 493 22.49 -14.01 45.79
N ALA A 494 21.40 -14.52 45.17
CA ALA A 494 21.00 -15.93 45.24
C ALA A 494 19.83 -16.29 44.28
N ILE A 495 20.16 -17.20 43.34
CA ILE A 495 19.33 -18.14 42.54
C ILE A 495 18.72 -17.62 41.23
#